data_AF-A0A938UQV8-F1
#
_entry.id   AF-A0A938UQV8-F1
#
_cell.length_a   1.000
_cell.length_b   1.000
_cell.length_c   1.000
_cell.angle_alpha   90.00
_cell.angle_beta   90.00
_cell.angle_gamma   90.00
#
_symmetry.space_group_name_H-M   'P 1'
#
loop_
_entity.id
_entity.type
_entity.pdbx_description
1 polymer ?
#
loop_
_entity_poly.entity_id
_entity_poly.type
_entity_poly.pdbx_seq_one_letter_code
_entity_poly.pdbx_strand_id
1 'polypeptide(L)'
;MKRHLLLWAALLTGACASEGQVGDSCGAAGKSAGECASGAICTNTSGGKNYCRKVCTEQKDCAATEACNGVSGSSTKSCQPK
;
A
#
# COMPACT_ATOMS: atom_id res chain seq x y z
N MET A 1 -8.12 -3.96 53.68
CA MET A 1 -7.96 -2.78 52.82
C MET A 1 -7.34 -3.22 51.52
N LYS A 2 -8.00 -2.89 50.41
CA LYS A 2 -7.66 -3.20 49.03
C LYS A 2 -6.27 -2.64 48.68
N ARG A 3 -5.35 -3.48 48.19
CA ARG A 3 -4.24 -3.04 47.33
C ARG A 3 -4.32 -3.84 46.05
N HIS A 4 -5.34 -3.51 45.25
CA HIS A 4 -5.35 -3.83 43.84
C HIS A 4 -4.38 -2.90 43.12
N LEU A 5 -3.94 -3.38 41.95
CA LEU A 5 -3.42 -2.61 40.82
C LEU A 5 -1.96 -2.11 41.00
N LEU A 6 -1.01 -2.38 40.11
CA LEU A 6 -1.10 -2.75 38.70
C LEU A 6 0.02 -3.72 38.31
N LEU A 7 -0.38 -4.86 37.75
CA LEU A 7 0.41 -5.58 36.77
C LEU A 7 0.57 -4.67 35.55
N TRP A 8 1.69 -3.95 35.44
CA TRP A 8 2.12 -3.37 34.17
C TRP A 8 2.82 -4.46 33.35
N ALA A 9 2.03 -5.46 32.95
CA ALA A 9 2.45 -6.46 31.99
C ALA A 9 1.87 -6.09 30.63
N ALA A 10 2.79 -5.89 29.68
CA ALA A 10 2.63 -6.02 28.25
C ALA A 10 1.62 -5.09 27.54
N LEU A 11 2.14 -4.32 26.58
CA LEU A 11 1.77 -4.45 25.16
C LEU A 11 2.75 -3.59 24.35
N LEU A 12 3.96 -4.13 24.16
CA LEU A 12 4.74 -3.83 22.95
C LEU A 12 3.97 -4.47 21.78
N THR A 13 2.87 -3.85 21.35
CA THR A 13 2.33 -4.14 20.02
C THR A 13 3.29 -3.50 19.05
N GLY A 14 4.34 -4.23 18.69
CA GLY A 14 4.94 -4.07 17.38
C GLY A 14 3.80 -4.21 16.36
N ALA A 15 3.23 -3.08 15.96
CA ALA A 15 2.70 -2.96 14.63
C ALA A 15 3.91 -3.19 13.73
N CYS A 16 4.20 -4.46 13.44
CA CYS A 16 4.82 -4.81 12.19
C CYS A 16 4.00 -4.01 11.17
N ALA A 17 4.61 -3.00 10.57
CA ALA A 17 4.00 -2.26 9.49
C ALA A 17 3.87 -3.27 8.35
N SER A 18 2.80 -4.05 8.40
CA SER A 18 2.44 -5.01 7.36
C SER A 18 2.14 -4.13 6.15
N GLU A 19 3.12 -4.03 5.26
CA GLU A 19 2.97 -3.27 4.02
C GLU A 19 1.75 -3.82 3.27
N GLY A 20 0.87 -2.93 2.78
CA GLY A 20 -0.36 -3.31 2.10
C GLY A 20 -0.09 -4.10 0.82
N GLN A 21 -0.86 -5.14 0.55
CA GLN A 21 -0.73 -5.95 -0.65
C GLN A 21 -1.32 -5.24 -1.87
N VAL A 22 -1.00 -5.72 -3.07
CA VAL A 22 -1.64 -5.23 -4.30
C VAL A 22 -3.15 -5.40 -4.19
N GLY A 23 -3.90 -4.32 -4.39
CA GLY A 23 -5.35 -4.26 -4.21
C GLY A 23 -5.80 -3.66 -2.88
N ASP A 24 -4.90 -3.54 -1.89
CA ASP A 24 -5.22 -2.90 -0.60
C ASP A 24 -5.33 -1.39 -0.76
N SER A 25 -6.21 -0.77 0.04
CA SER A 25 -6.31 0.68 0.12
C SER A 25 -5.06 1.27 0.78
N CYS A 26 -4.62 2.41 0.27
CA CYS A 26 -3.45 3.14 0.78
C CYS A 26 -3.75 4.63 0.92
N GLY A 27 -2.84 5.36 1.56
CA GLY A 27 -3.01 6.76 1.90
C GLY A 27 -2.71 7.66 0.71
N ALA A 28 -1.42 7.80 0.37
CA ALA A 28 -0.97 8.84 -0.56
C ALA A 28 -0.42 8.27 -1.87
N ALA A 29 -0.95 8.75 -2.99
CA ALA A 29 -0.46 8.38 -4.32
C ALA A 29 1.05 8.68 -4.45
N GLY A 30 1.76 7.77 -5.10
CA GLY A 30 3.22 7.82 -5.26
C GLY A 30 4.01 7.24 -4.08
N LYS A 31 3.38 6.88 -2.95
CA LYS A 31 4.06 6.23 -1.82
C LYS A 31 4.16 4.72 -2.03
N SER A 32 5.26 4.12 -1.58
CA SER A 32 5.48 2.67 -1.62
C SER A 32 5.92 2.20 -0.24
N ALA A 33 7.08 2.66 0.23
CA ALA A 33 7.62 2.30 1.53
C ALA A 33 6.64 2.55 2.69
N GLY A 34 6.36 1.50 3.46
CA GLY A 34 5.49 1.54 4.64
C GLY A 34 3.98 1.62 4.35
N GLU A 35 3.56 1.71 3.08
CA GLU A 35 2.15 1.66 2.68
C GLU A 35 1.84 0.44 1.81
N CYS A 36 2.73 0.09 0.89
CA CYS A 36 2.55 -0.99 -0.06
C CYS A 36 3.74 -1.94 -0.02
N ALA A 37 3.48 -3.23 -0.19
CA ALA A 37 4.50 -4.26 -0.26
C ALA A 37 5.52 -3.95 -1.37
N SER A 38 6.74 -4.43 -1.17
CA SER A 38 7.82 -4.29 -2.16
C SER A 38 7.36 -4.66 -3.58
N GLY A 39 7.62 -3.78 -4.55
CA GLY A 39 7.16 -3.93 -5.93
C GLY A 39 5.75 -3.40 -6.19
N ALA A 40 5.10 -2.77 -5.21
CA ALA A 40 3.85 -2.05 -5.37
C ALA A 40 3.99 -0.57 -4.99
N ILE A 41 3.14 0.26 -5.58
CA ILE A 41 3.05 1.70 -5.33
C ILE A 41 1.59 2.08 -5.12
N CYS A 42 1.35 2.93 -4.13
CA CYS A 42 0.06 3.52 -3.86
C CYS A 42 -0.30 4.47 -5.00
N THR A 43 -1.47 4.28 -5.61
CA THR A 43 -1.87 5.09 -6.75
C THR A 43 -3.39 5.13 -6.88
N ASN A 44 -3.89 6.18 -7.50
CA ASN A 44 -5.31 6.41 -7.62
C ASN A 44 -5.96 5.48 -8.63
N THR A 45 -7.17 5.03 -8.32
CA THR A 45 -8.14 4.57 -9.34
C THR A 45 -9.30 5.54 -9.43
N SER A 46 -9.96 5.56 -10.60
CA SER A 46 -11.25 6.22 -10.81
C SER A 46 -12.16 6.11 -9.58
N GLY A 47 -12.59 7.26 -9.05
CA GLY A 47 -13.38 7.34 -7.82
C GLY A 47 -12.65 7.94 -6.61
N GLY A 48 -11.42 8.47 -6.78
CA GLY A 48 -10.76 9.29 -5.75
C GLY A 48 -10.13 8.50 -4.60
N LYS A 49 -10.07 7.17 -4.70
CA LYS A 49 -9.42 6.30 -3.72
C LYS A 49 -8.08 5.81 -4.26
N ASN A 50 -7.13 5.60 -3.34
CA ASN A 50 -5.81 5.09 -3.68
C ASN A 50 -5.68 3.63 -3.25
N TYR A 51 -5.03 2.85 -4.11
CA TYR A 51 -4.76 1.43 -3.88
C TYR A 51 -3.31 1.09 -4.21
N CYS A 52 -2.76 0.12 -3.51
CA CYS A 52 -1.46 -0.45 -3.84
C CYS A 52 -1.57 -1.19 -5.16
N ARG A 53 -0.76 -0.81 -6.16
CA ARG A 53 -0.72 -1.44 -7.47
C ARG A 53 0.68 -1.87 -7.82
N LYS A 54 0.77 -3.00 -8.52
CA LYS A 54 2.04 -3.56 -9.00
C LYS A 54 2.76 -2.53 -9.87
N VAL A 55 4.02 -2.27 -9.57
CA VAL A 55 4.92 -1.47 -10.41
C VAL A 55 5.18 -2.22 -11.71
N CYS A 56 5.25 -1.51 -12.83
CA CYS A 56 5.49 -2.08 -14.14
C CYS A 56 6.55 -1.27 -14.90
N THR A 57 7.26 -1.92 -15.81
CA THR A 57 8.16 -1.26 -16.76
C THR A 57 7.52 -1.22 -18.15
N GLU A 58 6.79 -2.29 -18.48
CA GLU A 58 6.17 -2.51 -19.79
C GLU A 58 4.81 -3.21 -19.65
N GLN A 59 4.02 -3.18 -20.73
CA GLN A 59 2.65 -3.67 -20.71
C GLN A 59 2.53 -5.17 -20.35
N LYS A 60 3.53 -5.99 -20.68
CA LYS A 60 3.54 -7.42 -20.38
C LYS A 60 3.65 -7.74 -18.88
N ASP A 61 4.00 -6.76 -18.05
CA ASP A 61 4.07 -6.93 -16.60
C ASP A 61 2.68 -6.91 -15.93
N CYS A 62 1.67 -6.44 -16.66
CA CYS A 62 0.31 -6.21 -16.21
C CYS A 62 -0.68 -7.22 -16.80
N ALA A 63 -1.82 -7.41 -16.13
CA ALA A 63 -2.89 -8.24 -16.65
C ALA A 63 -3.47 -7.66 -17.95
N ALA A 64 -4.17 -8.50 -18.74
CA ALA A 64 -4.78 -8.07 -20.00
C ALA A 64 -5.85 -6.95 -19.82
N THR A 65 -6.42 -6.83 -18.63
CA THR A 65 -7.40 -5.80 -18.25
C THR A 65 -6.76 -4.53 -17.69
N GLU A 66 -5.43 -4.47 -17.63
CA GLU A 66 -4.68 -3.36 -17.04
C GLU A 66 -3.74 -2.73 -18.08
N ALA A 67 -3.32 -1.50 -17.85
CA ALA A 67 -2.38 -0.73 -18.64
C ALA A 67 -1.20 -0.27 -17.77
N CYS A 68 0.02 -0.39 -18.30
CA CYS A 68 1.21 0.10 -17.61
C CYS A 68 1.36 1.62 -17.77
N ASN A 69 0.82 2.38 -16.82
CA ASN A 69 0.70 3.83 -16.89
C ASN A 69 1.47 4.53 -15.77
N GLY A 70 1.89 5.78 -16.02
CA GLY A 70 2.58 6.61 -15.03
C GLY A 70 1.71 6.93 -13.83
N VAL A 71 2.33 6.98 -12.65
CA VAL A 71 1.68 7.39 -11.39
C VAL A 71 1.92 8.88 -11.17
N SER A 72 0.85 9.67 -11.02
CA SER A 72 0.96 11.10 -10.72
C SER A 72 1.78 11.36 -9.45
N GLY A 73 2.73 12.30 -9.53
CA GLY A 73 3.63 12.61 -8.41
C GLY A 73 4.77 11.60 -8.21
N SER A 74 4.97 10.66 -9.14
CA SER A 74 6.06 9.69 -9.12
C SER A 74 6.67 9.54 -10.52
N SER A 75 7.93 9.13 -10.58
CA SER A 75 8.60 8.70 -11.81
C SER A 75 8.32 7.23 -12.16
N THR A 76 7.52 6.54 -11.34
CA THR A 76 7.22 5.11 -11.46
C THR A 76 5.93 4.87 -12.23
N LYS A 77 5.87 3.77 -12.99
CA LYS A 77 4.63 3.29 -13.63
C LYS A 77 4.05 2.13 -12.83
N SER A 78 2.73 1.94 -12.91
CA SER A 78 2.05 0.81 -12.29
C SER A 78 0.92 0.28 -13.18
N CYS A 79 0.49 -0.95 -12.91
CA CYS A 79 -0.62 -1.59 -13.60
C CYS A 79 -1.95 -0.97 -13.19
N GLN A 80 -2.45 -0.05 -14.02
CA GLN A 80 -3.73 0.63 -13.83
C GLN A 80 -4.85 -0.11 -14.55
N PRO A 81 -6.10 -0.09 -14.06
CA PRO A 81 -7.24 -0.58 -14.83
C PRO A 81 -7.36 0.19 -16.16
N LYS A 82 -7.76 -0.49 -17.22
CA LYS A 82 -8.12 0.13 -18.51
C LYS A 82 -9.43 0.90 -18.43
#